data_AF-A0AAN4HD36-F1
#
_entry.id   AF-A0AAN4HD36-F1
#
_cell.length_a   1.000
_cell.length_b   1.000
_cell.length_c   1.000
_cell.angle_alpha   90.00
_cell.angle_beta   90.00
_cell.angle_gamma   90.00
#
_symmetry.space_group_name_H-M   'P 1'
#
loop_
_entity.id
_entity.type
_entity.pdbx_description
1 polymer ?
#
loop_
_entity_poly.entity_id
_entity_poly.type
_entity_poly.pdbx_seq_one_letter_code
_entity_poly.pdbx_strand_id
1 'polypeptide(L)' 'MNGPYSGIVNEEIQFHSDGTKSENEKVISYLWNFGDDTTSTGANPTHVYGEKGTYTVELTVKDSRGKESKEQTKLL' A
#
# COMPACT_ATOMS: atom_id res chain seq x y z
N MET A 1 -5.10 3.36 4.09
CA MET A 1 -3.65 3.56 4.12
C MET A 1 -3.42 4.77 4.97
N ASN A 2 -2.57 4.65 5.99
CA ASN A 2 -2.18 5.79 6.82
C ASN A 2 -1.02 6.57 6.15
N GLY A 3 -1.31 7.11 4.97
CA GLY A 3 -0.46 8.11 4.30
C GLY A 3 -0.87 9.55 4.70
N PRO A 4 -0.15 10.59 4.22
CA PRO A 4 0.85 10.56 3.14
C PRO A 4 2.20 9.94 3.56
N TYR A 5 2.90 9.34 2.59
CA TYR A 5 4.26 8.83 2.79
C TYR A 5 5.29 9.81 2.22
N SER A 6 6.46 9.85 2.83
CA SER A 6 7.65 10.56 2.35
C SER A 6 8.87 9.71 2.69
N GLY A 7 9.85 9.61 1.78
CA GLY A 7 10.97 8.70 1.96
C GLY A 7 12.28 9.20 1.35
N ILE A 8 13.36 8.50 1.68
CA ILE A 8 14.69 8.72 1.12
C ILE A 8 15.02 7.55 0.20
N VAL A 9 15.68 7.85 -0.92
CA VAL A 9 16.14 6.83 -1.86
C VAL A 9 17.07 5.84 -1.17
N ASN A 10 16.87 4.56 -1.45
CA ASN A 10 17.58 3.43 -0.85
C ASN A 10 17.33 3.23 0.66
N GLU A 11 16.29 3.84 1.24
CA GLU A 11 15.84 3.55 2.60
C GLU A 11 14.54 2.74 2.60
N GLU A 12 14.37 1.89 3.61
CA GLU A 12 13.13 1.14 3.81
C GLU A 12 12.01 2.07 4.27
N ILE A 13 10.88 1.99 3.58
CA ILE A 13 9.64 2.68 3.94
C ILE A 13 8.64 1.63 4.40
N GLN A 14 8.10 1.81 5.60
CA GLN A 14 7.05 0.96 6.15
C GLN A 14 5.67 1.45 5.71
N PHE A 15 4.91 0.58 5.05
CA PHE A 15 3.53 0.84 4.65
C PHE A 15 2.54 0.23 5.64
N HIS A 16 1.37 0.87 5.79
CA HIS A 16 0.35 0.48 6.76
C HIS A 16 -1.05 0.42 6.12
N SER A 17 -1.73 -0.72 6.29
CA SER A 17 -3.09 -0.96 5.78
C SER A 17 -4.20 -0.53 6.74
N ASP A 18 -3.86 -0.11 7.95
CA ASP A 18 -4.78 0.23 9.06
C ASP A 18 -5.78 1.34 8.77
N GLY A 19 -5.46 2.27 7.87
CA GLY A 19 -6.42 3.27 7.38
C GLY A 19 -7.49 2.71 6.42
N THR A 20 -7.28 1.52 5.84
CA THR A 20 -8.14 0.95 4.79
C THR A 20 -9.22 0.09 5.42
N LYS A 21 -10.48 0.48 5.26
CA LYS A 21 -11.63 -0.26 5.80
C LYS A 21 -12.39 -0.93 4.65
N SER A 22 -12.66 -2.24 4.76
CA SER A 22 -13.82 -2.84 4.09
C SER A 22 -14.98 -2.77 5.08
N GLU A 23 -16.13 -2.22 4.64
CA GLU A 23 -17.33 -1.92 5.44
C GLU A 23 -17.70 -3.02 6.47
N ASN A 24 -17.13 -2.92 7.67
CA ASN A 24 -17.34 -3.82 8.82
C ASN A 24 -16.99 -5.30 8.57
N GLU A 25 -16.14 -5.60 7.60
CA GLU A 25 -15.77 -6.97 7.24
C GLU A 25 -14.29 -7.29 7.40
N LYS A 26 -14.00 -8.57 7.67
CA LYS A 26 -12.63 -9.05 7.80
C LYS A 26 -11.93 -9.04 6.44
N VAL A 27 -10.85 -8.26 6.35
CA VAL A 27 -9.92 -8.30 5.22
C VAL A 27 -9.20 -9.66 5.21
N ILE A 28 -9.17 -10.31 4.05
CA ILE A 28 -8.53 -11.63 3.87
C ILE A 28 -7.29 -11.57 2.97
N SER A 29 -7.12 -10.52 2.16
CA SER A 29 -5.93 -10.33 1.34
C SER A 29 -5.62 -8.86 1.07
N TYR A 30 -4.35 -8.59 0.86
CA TYR A 30 -3.77 -7.30 0.53
C TYR A 30 -3.01 -7.41 -0.79
N LEU A 31 -3.07 -6.37 -1.61
CA LEU A 31 -2.22 -6.20 -2.78
C LEU A 31 -1.76 -4.75 -2.83
N TRP A 32 -0.47 -4.56 -2.63
CA TRP A 32 0.22 -3.30 -2.77
C TRP A 32 0.82 -3.20 -4.16
N ASN A 33 0.62 -2.06 -4.82
CA ASN A 33 1.38 -1.63 -5.98
C ASN A 33 2.13 -0.36 -5.59
N PHE A 34 3.47 -0.41 -5.66
CA PHE A 34 4.33 0.66 -5.16
C PHE A 34 4.55 1.79 -6.18
N GLY A 35 4.06 1.63 -7.41
CA GLY A 35 4.18 2.64 -8.47
C GLY A 35 5.51 2.62 -9.22
N ASP A 36 6.36 1.63 -8.97
CA ASP A 36 7.68 1.41 -9.58
C ASP A 36 7.81 0.00 -10.20
N ASP A 37 6.68 -0.54 -10.67
CA ASP A 37 6.53 -1.91 -11.21
C ASP A 37 6.71 -3.05 -10.19
N THR A 38 6.88 -2.74 -8.90
CA THR A 38 6.93 -3.75 -7.83
C THR A 38 5.62 -3.84 -7.03
N THR A 39 5.40 -5.00 -6.41
CA THR A 39 4.18 -5.30 -5.66
C THR A 39 4.45 -6.11 -4.38
N SER A 40 3.49 -6.12 -3.45
CA SER A 40 3.53 -6.96 -2.25
C SER A 40 2.14 -7.45 -1.83
N THR A 41 2.09 -8.60 -1.17
CA THR A 41 0.85 -9.18 -0.60
C THR A 41 0.81 -9.14 0.93
N GLY A 42 1.85 -8.55 1.55
CA GLY A 42 1.89 -8.35 3.00
C GLY A 42 0.84 -7.35 3.47
N ALA A 43 0.32 -7.52 4.69
CA ALA A 43 -0.61 -6.56 5.29
C ALA A 43 0.06 -5.18 5.49
N ASN A 44 1.27 -5.17 6.05
CA ASN A 44 2.07 -3.99 6.29
C ASN A 44 3.50 -4.24 5.75
N PRO A 45 3.72 -4.15 4.43
CA PRO A 45 5.02 -4.45 3.84
C PRO A 45 6.01 -3.30 4.04
N THR A 46 7.30 -3.62 3.92
CA THR A 46 8.36 -2.63 3.66
C THR A 46 8.66 -2.60 2.16
N HIS A 47 9.13 -1.46 1.68
CA HIS A 47 9.62 -1.30 0.31
C HIS A 47 10.75 -0.28 0.23
N VAL A 48 11.62 -0.41 -0.78
CA VAL A 48 12.76 0.48 -1.02
C VAL A 48 12.68 1.02 -2.44
N TYR A 49 12.76 2.35 -2.57
CA TYR A 49 12.79 3.03 -3.86
C TYR A 49 14.23 3.36 -4.25
N GLY A 50 14.68 2.84 -5.40
CA GLY A 50 16.05 3.02 -5.90
C GLY A 50 16.30 4.34 -6.62
N GLU A 51 15.24 5.05 -7.02
CA GLU A 51 15.33 6.30 -7.76
C GLU A 51 14.50 7.40 -7.09
N LYS A 52 14.89 8.66 -7.32
CA LYS A 52 14.07 9.79 -6.87
C LYS A 52 12.89 9.93 -7.81
N GLY A 53 11.70 10.09 -7.25
CA GLY A 53 10.48 10.28 -8.03
C GLY A 53 9.27 10.47 -7.14
N THR A 54 8.15 10.79 -7.77
CA THR A 54 6.84 10.74 -7.11
C THR A 54 6.17 9.43 -7.51
N TYR A 55 5.87 8.59 -6.54
CA TYR A 55 5.26 7.29 -6.78
C TYR A 55 3.79 7.30 -6.34
N THR A 56 2.92 6.74 -7.18
CA THR A 56 1.53 6.49 -6.80
C THR A 56 1.44 5.11 -6.20
N VAL A 57 1.24 5.04 -4.88
CA VAL A 57 1.09 3.77 -4.16
C VAL A 57 -0.40 3.44 -4.08
N GLU A 58 -0.77 2.23 -4.51
CA GLU A 58 -2.13 1.70 -4.43
C GLU A 58 -2.17 0.49 -3.49
N LEU A 59 -3.11 0.47 -2.56
CA LEU A 59 -3.49 -0.71 -1.80
C LEU A 59 -4.88 -1.17 -2.28
N THR A 60 -4.96 -2.42 -2.74
CA THR A 60 -6.21 -3.16 -2.92
C THR A 60 -6.39 -4.15 -1.77
N VAL A 61 -7.49 -4.06 -1.05
CA VAL A 61 -7.90 -5.06 -0.03
C VAL A 61 -9.11 -5.84 -0.53
N LYS A 62 -9.16 -7.13 -0.18
CA LYS A 62 -10.32 -7.99 -0.44
C LYS A 62 -10.86 -8.55 0.87
N ASP A 63 -12.17 -8.51 1.04
CA ASP A 63 -12.82 -9.09 2.21
C ASP A 63 -13.27 -10.54 1.99
N SER A 64 -13.77 -11.17 3.06
CA SER A 64 -14.24 -12.55 3.05
C SER A 64 -15.42 -12.81 2.11
N ARG A 65 -16.16 -11.79 1.67
CA ARG A 65 -17.22 -11.91 0.66
C ARG A 65 -16.69 -11.71 -0.76
N GLY A 66 -15.41 -11.40 -0.90
CA GLY A 66 -14.75 -11.15 -2.17
C GLY A 66 -14.95 -9.73 -2.70
N LYS A 67 -15.48 -8.79 -1.90
CA LYS A 67 -15.55 -7.38 -2.28
C LYS A 67 -14.17 -6.75 -2.15
N GLU A 68 -13.83 -5.94 -3.14
CA GLU A 68 -12.55 -5.22 -3.20
C GLU A 68 -12.74 -3.75 -2.83
N SER A 69 -11.78 -3.20 -2.10
CA SER A 69 -11.65 -1.77 -1.82
C SER A 69 -10.24 -1.31 -2.18
N LYS A 70 -10.14 -0.11 -2.75
CA LYS A 70 -8.87 0.45 -3.25
C LYS A 70 -8.63 1.80 -2.63
N GLU A 71 -7.40 2.04 -2.23
CA GLU A 71 -6.94 3.35 -1.78
C GLU A 71 -5.60 3.69 -2.42
N GLN A 72 -5.39 4.97 -2.72
CA GLN A 72 -4.17 5.48 -3.33
C GLN A 72 -3.59 6.62 -2.50
N THR A 73 -2.26 6.74 -2.50
CA THR A 73 -1.55 7.87 -1.91
C THR A 73 -0.27 8.17 -2.69
N LYS A 74 0.25 9.38 -2.51
CA LYS A 74 1.53 9.77 -3.12
C LYS A 74 2.66 9.56 -2.12
N LEU A 75 3.75 9.00 -2.62
CA LEU A 75 5.06 9.06 -1.99
C LEU A 75 5.89 10.16 -2.66
N LEU A 76 6.47 11.03 -1.84
CA LEU A 76 7.35 12.13 -2.22
C LEU A 76 8.79 11.89 -1.77
#